data_AF-A0AAP8H1M9-F1
#
_entry.id   AF-A0AAP8H1M9-F1
#
_cell.length_a   1.000
_cell.length_b   1.000
_cell.length_c   1.000
_cell.angle_alpha   90.00
_cell.angle_beta   90.00
_cell.angle_gamma   90.00
#
_symmetry.space_group_name_H-M   'P 1'
#
loop_
_entity.id
_entity.type
_entity.pdbx_description
1 polymer ?
#
loop_
_entity_poly.entity_id
_entity_poly.type
_entity_poly.pdbx_seq_one_letter_code
_entity_poly.pdbx_strand_id
1 'polypeptide(L)'
;MTKKKEIPSHLKPFVSTQHYDQYTPVNHAVWRYIMRQNHSFLKDVAHPSYVNGLQSSGINIDAIPKVEEMNDCLAPSGWGAVTIDGLIPGVAFFDFQGHGLLPIATDIRKVENIEYTPAPDIVHEAAGHAPILLDSTYAKYVKRFGQIGAKAFSTKEEHDAFEAVRTLTIVKESPTSTPEEVTVAENAVIEKQNLVSGLSEAEQISRLFWWTVEYGLIGNINDPKIYGAGLLSSVGESKHCLTNAVKKVPFSIEACTGTTYDVTKMQPQLFVCESFEELTEALEQFSTTMAFKTGGTEGLEKAIRSENHATTELSSGLQITGTFTETIKNDTGEVIYTRTSSPTALAIHNKQLANHSTSVHSDGFGTPIGLLDGDIALENCTEEQLQSLGITIGSSADFTFASGIHVKGTVTDIVKNDKKIALISFINCAVTHKDRLLFDPSWGAFDMAVGSQITSVFPGAADAAAFFPMNEEVQETPDPLVLNKLERMYQTVRDIRNDSILHDTHTDRLIAIQEVLNKFHPKEWLLRLEILELLLEHNKGHEASAALLQQLSTFTTEESVTRLINNGLALLQVKDVKNDATIN
;
A
#
# COMPACT_ATOMS: atom_id res chain seq x y z
N MET A 1 15.22 -2.45 -24.65
CA MET A 1 15.38 -2.35 -23.19
C MET A 1 14.12 -1.75 -22.64
N THR A 2 13.33 -2.51 -21.88
CA THR A 2 12.18 -2.00 -21.14
C THR A 2 12.70 -0.98 -20.12
N LYS A 3 12.17 0.24 -20.13
CA LYS A 3 12.63 1.32 -19.24
C LYS A 3 12.18 0.99 -17.81
N LYS A 4 13.11 0.94 -16.85
CA LYS A 4 12.78 0.82 -15.41
C LYS A 4 11.76 1.90 -15.02
N LYS A 5 10.82 1.54 -14.14
CA LYS A 5 9.82 2.49 -13.65
C LYS A 5 10.49 3.58 -12.83
N GLU A 6 10.17 4.81 -13.17
CA GLU A 6 10.63 5.97 -12.41
C GLU A 6 9.70 6.16 -11.21
N ILE A 7 10.29 6.23 -10.01
CA ILE A 7 9.56 6.48 -8.78
C ILE A 7 9.18 7.96 -8.75
N PRO A 8 7.87 8.30 -8.65
CA PRO A 8 7.43 9.68 -8.52
C PRO A 8 8.11 10.39 -7.35
N SER A 9 8.45 11.66 -7.51
CA SER A 9 9.24 12.40 -6.52
C SER A 9 8.57 12.47 -5.15
N HIS A 10 7.25 12.60 -5.10
CA HIS A 10 6.47 12.65 -3.87
C HIS A 10 6.37 11.30 -3.14
N LEU A 11 6.70 10.20 -3.81
CA LEU A 11 6.73 8.86 -3.20
C LEU A 11 8.12 8.45 -2.71
N LYS A 12 9.18 9.14 -3.16
CA LYS A 12 10.57 8.86 -2.73
C LYS A 12 10.78 8.91 -1.21
N PRO A 13 10.12 9.78 -0.42
CA PRO A 13 10.26 9.76 1.05
C PRO A 13 9.82 8.45 1.71
N PHE A 14 9.03 7.62 1.04
CA PHE A 14 8.60 6.32 1.55
C PHE A 14 9.51 5.16 1.13
N VAL A 15 10.51 5.43 0.28
CA VAL A 15 11.40 4.41 -0.27
C VAL A 15 12.57 4.17 0.67
N SER A 16 12.84 2.92 0.99
CA SER A 16 13.98 2.48 1.81
C SER A 16 15.11 1.91 0.96
N THR A 17 16.25 1.58 1.56
CA THR A 17 17.30 0.78 0.91
C THR A 17 17.25 -0.65 1.45
N GLN A 18 17.26 -1.65 0.55
CA GLN A 18 17.47 -3.04 0.97
C GLN A 18 18.96 -3.27 1.26
N HIS A 19 19.31 -3.35 2.53
CA HIS A 19 20.64 -3.76 2.99
C HIS A 19 20.77 -5.28 2.96
N TYR A 20 20.99 -5.85 1.76
CA TYR A 20 20.98 -7.30 1.55
C TYR A 20 22.01 -8.07 2.40
N ASP A 21 23.13 -7.41 2.73
CA ASP A 21 24.19 -7.90 3.59
C ASP A 21 23.81 -7.96 5.08
N GLN A 22 22.68 -7.39 5.47
CA GLN A 22 22.11 -7.50 6.83
C GLN A 22 21.27 -8.77 7.02
N TYR A 23 20.91 -9.49 5.95
CA TYR A 23 20.24 -10.78 6.11
C TYR A 23 21.20 -11.83 6.67
N THR A 24 20.89 -12.33 7.86
CA THR A 24 21.63 -13.43 8.45
C THR A 24 21.41 -14.74 7.68
N PRO A 25 22.30 -15.73 7.83
CA PRO A 25 22.07 -17.08 7.34
C PRO A 25 20.80 -17.74 7.89
N VAL A 26 20.38 -17.36 9.10
CA VAL A 26 19.11 -17.79 9.70
C VAL A 26 17.93 -17.23 8.92
N ASN A 27 17.97 -15.95 8.54
CA ASN A 27 16.93 -15.33 7.71
C ASN A 27 16.77 -16.09 6.38
N HIS A 28 17.87 -16.44 5.72
CA HIS A 28 17.81 -17.24 4.51
C HIS A 28 17.29 -18.67 4.71
N ALA A 29 17.51 -19.29 5.87
CA ALA A 29 16.94 -20.59 6.20
C ALA A 29 15.42 -20.49 6.46
N VAL A 30 14.97 -19.44 7.15
CA VAL A 30 13.53 -19.14 7.35
C VAL A 30 12.82 -18.98 6.01
N TRP A 31 13.38 -18.14 5.13
CA TRP A 31 12.88 -17.96 3.76
C TRP A 31 12.76 -19.30 3.04
N ARG A 32 13.84 -20.09 3.02
CA ARG A 32 13.89 -21.38 2.32
C ARG A 32 12.82 -22.34 2.83
N TYR A 33 12.71 -22.45 4.14
CA TYR A 33 11.72 -23.31 4.76
C TYR A 33 10.30 -22.91 4.34
N ILE A 34 9.94 -21.62 4.44
CA ILE A 34 8.60 -21.14 4.07
C ILE A 34 8.33 -21.37 2.59
N MET A 35 9.28 -21.00 1.73
CA MET A 35 9.11 -21.14 0.28
C MET A 35 8.97 -22.59 -0.16
N ARG A 36 9.71 -23.53 0.44
CA ARG A 36 9.57 -24.97 0.15
C ARG A 36 8.20 -25.50 0.56
N GLN A 37 7.70 -25.10 1.74
CA GLN A 37 6.37 -25.47 2.21
C GLN A 37 5.28 -24.92 1.28
N ASN A 38 5.32 -23.62 1.00
CA ASN A 38 4.34 -22.94 0.17
C ASN A 38 4.37 -23.50 -1.26
N HIS A 39 5.54 -23.59 -1.89
CA HIS A 39 5.67 -24.12 -3.25
C HIS A 39 5.15 -25.56 -3.37
N SER A 40 5.45 -26.44 -2.39
CA SER A 40 4.98 -27.83 -2.43
C SER A 40 3.45 -27.95 -2.40
N PHE A 41 2.76 -27.06 -1.70
CA PHE A 41 1.30 -27.09 -1.56
C PHE A 41 0.59 -26.27 -2.65
N LEU A 42 1.05 -25.03 -2.87
CA LEU A 42 0.41 -24.07 -3.75
C LEU A 42 0.49 -24.45 -5.23
N LYS A 43 1.46 -25.27 -5.65
CA LYS A 43 1.55 -25.75 -7.05
C LYS A 43 0.25 -26.40 -7.57
N ASP A 44 -0.56 -26.97 -6.69
CA ASP A 44 -1.78 -27.70 -7.04
C ASP A 44 -3.08 -26.88 -6.80
N VAL A 45 -3.03 -25.89 -5.91
CA VAL A 45 -4.23 -25.17 -5.42
C VAL A 45 -4.24 -23.66 -5.68
N ALA A 46 -3.08 -23.05 -5.97
CA ALA A 46 -3.03 -21.64 -6.34
C ALA A 46 -3.49 -21.42 -7.79
N HIS A 47 -3.82 -20.18 -8.10
CA HIS A 47 -4.09 -19.75 -9.47
C HIS A 47 -2.86 -20.04 -10.37
N PRO A 48 -3.02 -20.55 -11.61
CA PRO A 48 -1.89 -20.95 -12.46
C PRO A 48 -0.84 -19.86 -12.68
N SER A 49 -1.26 -18.59 -12.73
CA SER A 49 -0.34 -17.44 -12.88
C SER A 49 0.62 -17.28 -11.71
N TYR A 50 0.24 -17.70 -10.50
CA TYR A 50 1.15 -17.71 -9.34
C TYR A 50 2.26 -18.75 -9.49
N VAL A 51 1.88 -19.99 -9.83
CA VAL A 51 2.81 -21.13 -9.91
C VAL A 51 3.88 -20.89 -10.96
N ASN A 52 3.49 -20.38 -12.13
CA ASN A 52 4.42 -20.03 -13.21
C ASN A 52 5.16 -18.70 -12.96
N GLY A 53 4.64 -17.89 -12.04
CA GLY A 53 5.08 -16.53 -11.79
C GLY A 53 6.28 -16.41 -10.85
N LEU A 54 6.47 -17.34 -9.91
CA LEU A 54 7.53 -17.26 -8.88
C LEU A 54 8.92 -17.03 -9.49
N GLN A 55 9.37 -17.91 -10.38
CA GLN A 55 10.69 -17.75 -11.00
C GLN A 55 10.74 -16.51 -11.91
N SER A 56 9.65 -16.22 -12.61
CA SER A 56 9.54 -15.13 -13.57
C SER A 56 9.54 -13.75 -12.90
N SER A 57 9.19 -13.66 -11.62
CA SER A 57 9.24 -12.43 -10.80
C SER A 57 10.56 -12.24 -10.05
N GLY A 58 11.59 -13.05 -10.36
CA GLY A 58 12.92 -12.95 -9.73
C GLY A 58 12.99 -13.62 -8.36
N ILE A 59 12.04 -14.49 -8.04
CA ILE A 59 11.98 -15.16 -6.73
C ILE A 59 12.66 -16.53 -6.80
N ASN A 60 13.59 -16.74 -5.90
CA ASN A 60 14.25 -18.02 -5.67
C ASN A 60 13.73 -18.64 -4.36
N ILE A 61 13.46 -19.95 -4.36
CA ILE A 61 13.07 -20.67 -3.15
C ILE A 61 14.20 -20.81 -2.12
N ASP A 62 15.47 -20.65 -2.53
CA ASP A 62 16.65 -20.91 -1.71
C ASP A 62 17.31 -19.67 -1.10
N ALA A 63 16.90 -18.48 -1.49
CA ALA A 63 17.44 -17.23 -0.96
C ALA A 63 16.42 -16.12 -1.06
N ILE A 64 16.47 -15.22 -0.08
CA ILE A 64 15.70 -13.98 -0.07
C ILE A 64 16.02 -13.22 -1.37
N PRO A 65 15.02 -12.73 -2.11
CA PRO A 65 15.25 -12.06 -3.37
C PRO A 65 15.88 -10.69 -3.16
N LYS A 66 16.68 -10.25 -4.13
CA LYS A 66 17.06 -8.84 -4.23
C LYS A 66 15.93 -8.09 -4.92
N VAL A 67 15.45 -7.02 -4.31
CA VAL A 67 14.35 -6.23 -4.87
C VAL A 67 14.75 -5.58 -6.20
N GLU A 68 16.03 -5.28 -6.40
CA GLU A 68 16.54 -4.82 -7.70
C GLU A 68 16.37 -5.87 -8.81
N GLU A 69 16.64 -7.15 -8.52
CA GLU A 69 16.46 -8.25 -9.47
C GLU A 69 14.96 -8.46 -9.77
N MET A 70 14.10 -8.38 -8.74
CA MET A 70 12.64 -8.41 -8.91
C MET A 70 12.14 -7.26 -9.80
N ASN A 71 12.66 -6.05 -9.61
CA ASN A 71 12.31 -4.88 -10.42
C ASN A 71 12.63 -5.11 -11.90
N ASP A 72 13.76 -5.74 -12.21
CA ASP A 72 14.13 -6.09 -13.58
C ASP A 72 13.23 -7.18 -14.16
N CYS A 73 12.86 -8.18 -13.35
CA CYS A 73 11.96 -9.27 -13.72
C CYS A 73 10.51 -8.83 -13.97
N LEU A 74 10.01 -7.83 -13.23
CA LEU A 74 8.65 -7.30 -13.38
C LEU A 74 8.52 -6.26 -14.51
N ALA A 75 9.64 -5.64 -14.93
CA ALA A 75 9.63 -4.60 -15.96
C ALA A 75 8.89 -4.99 -17.27
N PRO A 76 9.00 -6.23 -17.79
CA PRO A 76 8.26 -6.68 -18.98
C PRO A 76 6.73 -6.67 -18.83
N SER A 77 6.18 -6.85 -17.62
CA SER A 77 4.73 -6.77 -17.37
C SER A 77 4.24 -5.34 -17.13
N GLY A 78 5.13 -4.35 -17.24
CA GLY A 78 4.81 -2.95 -16.99
C GLY A 78 4.74 -2.62 -15.49
N TRP A 79 5.28 -3.49 -14.65
CA TRP A 79 5.44 -3.33 -13.21
C TRP A 79 6.91 -3.13 -12.82
N GLY A 80 7.15 -2.67 -11.61
CA GLY A 80 8.46 -2.64 -10.96
C GLY A 80 8.31 -2.96 -9.48
N ALA A 81 9.43 -3.12 -8.78
CA ALA A 81 9.45 -3.31 -7.33
C ALA A 81 10.23 -2.17 -6.68
N VAL A 82 9.77 -1.72 -5.51
CA VAL A 82 10.41 -0.67 -4.73
C VAL A 82 10.42 -1.07 -3.26
N THR A 83 11.54 -0.82 -2.60
CA THR A 83 11.74 -1.10 -1.18
C THR A 83 11.06 -0.01 -0.35
N ILE A 84 10.34 -0.41 0.70
CA ILE A 84 9.75 0.52 1.68
C ILE A 84 10.20 0.15 3.09
N ASP A 85 10.17 1.13 3.99
CA ASP A 85 10.45 0.92 5.40
C ASP A 85 9.15 0.87 6.19
N GLY A 86 8.93 -0.23 6.91
CA GLY A 86 7.77 -0.43 7.78
C GLY A 86 6.42 -0.09 7.15
N LEU A 87 5.60 0.61 7.95
CA LEU A 87 4.21 0.94 7.64
C LEU A 87 4.10 2.31 6.96
N ILE A 88 3.66 2.33 5.69
CA ILE A 88 3.41 3.56 4.93
C ILE A 88 1.91 3.92 4.89
N PRO A 89 1.53 5.20 4.74
CA PRO A 89 0.13 5.60 4.62
C PRO A 89 -0.56 4.89 3.45
N GLY A 90 -1.81 4.46 3.64
CA GLY A 90 -2.57 3.73 2.61
C GLY A 90 -2.66 4.45 1.26
N VAL A 91 -2.80 5.78 1.28
CA VAL A 91 -2.78 6.60 0.05
C VAL A 91 -1.46 6.48 -0.72
N ALA A 92 -0.32 6.42 -0.04
CA ALA A 92 0.99 6.27 -0.66
C ALA A 92 1.18 4.84 -1.18
N PHE A 93 0.74 3.82 -0.41
CA PHE A 93 0.74 2.42 -0.83
C PHE A 93 -0.04 2.20 -2.13
N PHE A 94 -1.26 2.73 -2.21
CA PHE A 94 -2.07 2.65 -3.42
C PHE A 94 -1.49 3.47 -4.57
N ASP A 95 -0.87 4.61 -4.30
CA ASP A 95 -0.25 5.44 -5.34
C ASP A 95 0.96 4.73 -5.99
N PHE A 96 1.81 4.06 -5.20
CA PHE A 96 2.84 3.17 -5.76
C PHE A 96 2.25 2.15 -6.73
N GLN A 97 1.21 1.42 -6.32
CA GLN A 97 0.53 0.45 -7.18
C GLN A 97 -0.11 1.10 -8.41
N GLY A 98 -0.68 2.30 -8.28
CA GLY A 98 -1.24 3.07 -9.39
C GLY A 98 -0.23 3.42 -10.47
N HIS A 99 1.03 3.58 -10.08
CA HIS A 99 2.18 3.74 -10.97
C HIS A 99 2.74 2.41 -11.53
N GLY A 100 2.23 1.27 -11.03
CA GLY A 100 2.75 -0.07 -11.31
C GLY A 100 4.09 -0.32 -10.61
N LEU A 101 4.21 0.14 -9.37
CA LEU A 101 5.32 -0.16 -8.47
C LEU A 101 4.76 -1.00 -7.32
N LEU A 102 5.36 -2.15 -7.06
CA LEU A 102 5.03 -3.00 -5.92
C LEU A 102 5.92 -2.59 -4.73
N PRO A 103 5.35 -2.05 -3.63
CA PRO A 103 6.08 -1.79 -2.40
C PRO A 103 6.48 -3.10 -1.74
N ILE A 104 7.75 -3.24 -1.35
CA ILE A 104 8.29 -4.43 -0.70
C ILE A 104 8.91 -4.02 0.64
N ALA A 105 8.30 -4.45 1.73
CA ALA A 105 8.93 -4.43 3.04
C ALA A 105 10.17 -5.33 3.03
N THR A 106 11.30 -4.82 3.55
CA THR A 106 12.59 -5.54 3.45
C THR A 106 12.85 -6.48 4.62
N ASP A 107 12.14 -6.32 5.74
CA ASP A 107 12.26 -7.22 6.89
C ASP A 107 11.76 -8.62 6.58
N ILE A 108 12.26 -9.59 7.32
CA ILE A 108 11.79 -10.98 7.26
C ILE A 108 11.43 -11.45 8.65
N ARG A 109 10.31 -12.16 8.77
CA ARG A 109 9.87 -12.74 10.04
C ARG A 109 10.93 -13.65 10.68
N LYS A 110 10.89 -13.73 12.01
CA LYS A 110 11.78 -14.58 12.82
C LYS A 110 11.35 -16.05 12.81
N VAL A 111 12.24 -16.95 13.24
CA VAL A 111 11.99 -18.41 13.29
C VAL A 111 10.77 -18.75 14.14
N GLU A 112 10.51 -17.99 15.20
CA GLU A 112 9.39 -18.21 16.11
C GLU A 112 8.03 -17.88 15.46
N ASN A 113 8.03 -17.06 14.41
CA ASN A 113 6.84 -16.52 13.74
C ASN A 113 6.67 -17.08 12.31
N ILE A 114 7.23 -18.24 12.00
CA ILE A 114 7.18 -18.83 10.65
C ILE A 114 5.74 -19.04 10.16
N GLU A 115 4.85 -19.55 11.02
CA GLU A 115 3.47 -19.87 10.63
C GLU A 115 2.66 -18.61 10.29
N TYR A 116 2.95 -17.49 10.96
CA TYR A 116 2.19 -16.26 10.85
C TYR A 116 2.97 -15.05 11.39
N THR A 117 2.89 -13.92 10.68
CA THR A 117 3.40 -12.61 11.14
C THR A 117 2.27 -11.57 11.05
N PRO A 118 2.06 -10.73 12.08
CA PRO A 118 1.04 -9.68 12.04
C PRO A 118 1.42 -8.46 11.20
N ALA A 119 2.71 -8.31 10.87
CA ALA A 119 3.21 -7.25 10.01
C ALA A 119 3.68 -7.85 8.67
N PRO A 120 3.41 -7.17 7.53
CA PRO A 120 3.90 -7.60 6.23
C PRO A 120 5.43 -7.60 6.21
N ASP A 121 6.00 -8.66 5.65
CA ASP A 121 7.44 -8.88 5.54
C ASP A 121 7.79 -9.24 4.08
N ILE A 122 9.07 -9.38 3.76
CA ILE A 122 9.52 -9.68 2.40
C ILE A 122 8.94 -10.98 1.84
N VAL A 123 8.60 -11.96 2.70
CA VAL A 123 7.91 -13.19 2.27
C VAL A 123 6.50 -12.85 1.77
N HIS A 124 5.75 -12.06 2.54
CA HIS A 124 4.43 -11.60 2.15
C HIS A 124 4.46 -10.79 0.86
N GLU A 125 5.29 -9.74 0.84
CA GLU A 125 5.30 -8.79 -0.27
C GLU A 125 5.89 -9.38 -1.54
N ALA A 126 7.04 -10.04 -1.44
CA ALA A 126 7.66 -10.62 -2.62
C ALA A 126 6.92 -11.88 -3.06
N ALA A 127 6.80 -12.89 -2.19
CA ALA A 127 6.28 -14.20 -2.60
C ALA A 127 4.75 -14.29 -2.63
N GLY A 128 4.02 -13.38 -1.98
CA GLY A 128 2.56 -13.31 -2.07
C GLY A 128 2.09 -12.53 -3.29
N HIS A 129 2.54 -11.28 -3.45
CA HIS A 129 2.02 -10.36 -4.47
C HIS A 129 2.73 -10.48 -5.83
N ALA A 130 4.06 -10.53 -5.86
CA ALA A 130 4.80 -10.37 -7.13
C ALA A 130 4.51 -11.44 -8.21
N PRO A 131 4.38 -12.75 -7.89
CA PRO A 131 4.23 -13.79 -8.92
C PRO A 131 3.00 -13.61 -9.81
N ILE A 132 1.87 -13.22 -9.21
CA ILE A 132 0.60 -13.13 -9.92
C ILE A 132 0.49 -11.89 -10.81
N LEU A 133 1.29 -10.85 -10.56
CA LEU A 133 1.37 -9.63 -11.38
C LEU A 133 1.91 -9.85 -12.81
N LEU A 134 2.34 -11.07 -13.13
CA LEU A 134 2.69 -11.46 -14.50
C LEU A 134 1.45 -11.81 -15.34
N ASP A 135 0.31 -12.05 -14.68
CA ASP A 135 -0.98 -12.12 -15.35
C ASP A 135 -1.43 -10.72 -15.77
N SER A 136 -1.60 -10.49 -17.08
CA SER A 136 -1.87 -9.14 -17.57
C SER A 136 -3.23 -8.58 -17.18
N THR A 137 -4.23 -9.43 -16.88
CA THR A 137 -5.54 -8.98 -16.41
C THR A 137 -5.43 -8.58 -14.95
N TYR A 138 -4.85 -9.45 -14.11
CA TYR A 138 -4.64 -9.14 -12.70
C TYR A 138 -3.75 -7.91 -12.48
N ALA A 139 -2.65 -7.82 -13.23
CA ALA A 139 -1.74 -6.68 -13.22
C ALA A 139 -2.44 -5.35 -13.51
N LYS A 140 -3.41 -5.34 -14.44
CA LYS A 140 -4.22 -4.17 -14.76
C LYS A 140 -5.23 -3.88 -13.66
N TYR A 141 -5.87 -4.91 -13.11
CA TYR A 141 -6.78 -4.81 -11.97
C TYR A 141 -6.10 -4.14 -10.78
N VAL A 142 -4.97 -4.68 -10.30
CA VAL A 142 -4.25 -4.14 -9.13
C VAL A 142 -3.75 -2.73 -9.39
N LYS A 143 -3.22 -2.45 -10.59
CA LYS A 143 -2.80 -1.08 -10.94
C LYS A 143 -3.98 -0.12 -10.92
N ARG A 144 -5.13 -0.54 -11.46
CA ARG A 144 -6.34 0.28 -11.47
C ARG A 144 -6.90 0.48 -10.06
N PHE A 145 -6.81 -0.55 -9.22
CA PHE A 145 -7.10 -0.49 -7.80
C PHE A 145 -6.25 0.57 -7.11
N GLY A 146 -4.93 0.57 -7.33
CA GLY A 146 -4.03 1.59 -6.80
C GLY A 146 -4.42 3.01 -7.23
N GLN A 147 -4.78 3.22 -8.50
CA GLN A 147 -5.24 4.53 -9.00
C GLN A 147 -6.52 5.02 -8.32
N ILE A 148 -7.45 4.11 -8.01
CA ILE A 148 -8.72 4.44 -7.36
C ILE A 148 -8.51 4.60 -5.84
N GLY A 149 -7.76 3.70 -5.21
CA GLY A 149 -7.47 3.74 -3.79
C GLY A 149 -6.67 4.97 -3.37
N ALA A 150 -5.75 5.44 -4.20
CA ALA A 150 -5.05 6.71 -4.00
C ALA A 150 -5.96 7.95 -4.05
N LYS A 151 -7.22 7.79 -4.49
CA LYS A 151 -8.24 8.84 -4.57
C LYS A 151 -9.36 8.67 -3.54
N ALA A 152 -9.22 7.75 -2.60
CA ALA A 152 -10.22 7.48 -1.58
C ALA A 152 -9.99 8.34 -0.34
N PHE A 153 -10.99 9.11 0.08
CA PHE A 153 -10.87 9.90 1.31
C PHE A 153 -10.89 9.02 2.56
N SER A 154 -9.88 9.22 3.41
CA SER A 154 -9.94 8.87 4.83
C SER A 154 -10.45 10.06 5.65
N THR A 155 -10.94 9.79 6.84
CA THR A 155 -11.29 10.83 7.81
C THR A 155 -10.05 11.24 8.61
N LYS A 156 -10.14 12.38 9.30
CA LYS A 156 -9.11 12.81 10.24
C LYS A 156 -8.84 11.73 11.31
N GLU A 157 -9.90 11.16 11.88
CA GLU A 157 -9.77 10.19 12.98
C GLU A 157 -9.04 8.93 12.54
N GLU A 158 -9.29 8.46 11.31
CA GLU A 158 -8.58 7.32 10.72
C GLU A 158 -7.09 7.64 10.50
N HIS A 159 -6.78 8.85 10.03
CA HIS A 159 -5.40 9.29 9.86
C HIS A 159 -4.65 9.39 11.20
N ASP A 160 -5.27 10.01 12.21
CA ASP A 160 -4.72 10.11 13.57
C ASP A 160 -4.46 8.70 14.17
N ALA A 161 -5.38 7.75 13.96
CA ALA A 161 -5.22 6.38 14.43
C ALA A 161 -4.07 5.66 13.73
N PHE A 162 -3.89 5.87 12.43
CA PHE A 162 -2.76 5.34 11.67
C PHE A 162 -1.42 5.91 12.18
N GLU A 163 -1.31 7.22 12.35
CA GLU A 163 -0.07 7.84 12.84
C GLU A 163 0.27 7.41 14.28
N ALA A 164 -0.74 7.14 15.12
CA ALA A 164 -0.52 6.56 16.45
C ALA A 164 0.09 5.15 16.37
N VAL A 165 -0.41 4.30 15.46
CA VAL A 165 0.14 2.94 15.25
C VAL A 165 1.57 3.00 14.70
N ARG A 166 1.82 3.92 13.75
CA ARG A 166 3.17 4.14 13.21
C ARG A 166 4.14 4.60 14.29
N THR A 167 3.73 5.55 15.14
CA THR A 167 4.51 6.01 16.29
C THR A 167 4.80 4.88 17.26
N LEU A 168 3.81 4.05 17.58
CA LEU A 168 3.99 2.88 18.45
C LEU A 168 5.02 1.90 17.87
N THR A 169 5.00 1.67 16.56
CA THR A 169 5.96 0.77 15.88
C THR A 169 7.38 1.30 16.03
N ILE A 170 7.61 2.59 15.72
CA ILE A 170 8.92 3.25 15.87
C ILE A 170 9.41 3.17 17.32
N VAL A 171 8.55 3.46 18.29
CA VAL A 171 8.91 3.44 19.72
C VAL A 171 9.20 2.02 20.20
N LYS A 172 8.51 0.99 19.71
CA LYS A 172 8.76 -0.41 20.08
C LYS A 172 10.04 -0.98 19.47
N GLU A 173 10.44 -0.49 18.31
CA GLU A 173 11.63 -0.97 17.59
C GLU A 173 12.90 -0.21 17.97
N SER A 174 12.75 1.01 18.51
CA SER A 174 13.84 1.82 19.01
C SER A 174 14.58 1.15 20.19
N PRO A 175 15.90 0.89 20.07
CA PRO A 175 16.69 0.27 21.14
C PRO A 175 16.88 1.20 22.36
N THR A 176 16.54 2.49 22.23
CA THR A 176 16.66 3.49 23.28
C THR A 176 15.35 3.84 23.96
N SER A 177 14.22 3.30 23.49
CA SER A 177 12.90 3.65 24.03
C SER A 177 12.63 3.01 25.38
N THR A 178 11.96 3.77 26.24
CA THR A 178 11.62 3.39 27.62
C THR A 178 10.27 2.67 27.69
N PRO A 179 10.03 1.81 28.71
CA PRO A 179 8.72 1.18 28.93
C PRO A 179 7.58 2.21 29.07
N GLU A 180 7.86 3.38 29.65
CA GLU A 180 6.89 4.46 29.80
C GLU A 180 6.50 5.05 28.44
N GLU A 181 7.47 5.32 27.54
CA GLU A 181 7.19 5.79 26.17
C GLU A 181 6.35 4.78 25.38
N VAL A 182 6.66 3.49 25.50
CA VAL A 182 5.85 2.41 24.87
C VAL A 182 4.42 2.45 25.40
N THR A 183 4.23 2.57 26.71
CA THR A 183 2.90 2.62 27.35
C THR A 183 2.10 3.84 26.88
N VAL A 184 2.75 5.01 26.76
CA VAL A 184 2.12 6.24 26.24
C VAL A 184 1.66 6.03 24.79
N ALA A 185 2.51 5.45 23.94
CA ALA A 185 2.16 5.16 22.55
C ALA A 185 1.02 4.12 22.43
N GLU A 186 1.01 3.09 23.27
CA GLU A 186 -0.08 2.09 23.30
C GLU A 186 -1.42 2.72 23.69
N ASN A 187 -1.45 3.58 24.71
CA ASN A 187 -2.66 4.28 25.12
C ASN A 187 -3.16 5.24 24.03
N ALA A 188 -2.24 5.93 23.34
CA ALA A 188 -2.59 6.81 22.22
C ALA A 188 -3.26 6.03 21.08
N VAL A 189 -2.77 4.82 20.75
CA VAL A 189 -3.40 3.95 19.75
C VAL A 189 -4.84 3.62 20.15
N ILE A 190 -5.07 3.18 21.39
CA ILE A 190 -6.40 2.82 21.88
C ILE A 190 -7.34 4.02 21.84
N GLU A 191 -6.87 5.19 22.31
CA GLU A 191 -7.66 6.42 22.31
C GLU A 191 -8.08 6.80 20.88
N LYS A 192 -7.13 6.87 19.94
CA LYS A 192 -7.39 7.29 18.57
C LYS A 192 -8.27 6.30 17.81
N GLN A 193 -8.07 5.00 17.98
CA GLN A 193 -8.92 3.98 17.37
C GLN A 193 -10.38 4.09 17.83
N ASN A 194 -10.62 4.42 19.11
CA ASN A 194 -11.98 4.58 19.64
C ASN A 194 -12.72 5.82 19.10
N LEU A 195 -12.00 6.81 18.55
CA LEU A 195 -12.58 8.01 17.94
C LEU A 195 -13.01 7.78 16.48
N VAL A 196 -12.48 6.76 15.81
CA VAL A 196 -12.82 6.42 14.43
C VAL A 196 -14.31 6.08 14.34
N SER A 197 -15.03 6.75 13.43
CA SER A 197 -16.47 6.57 13.28
C SER A 197 -16.94 6.73 11.84
N GLY A 198 -17.99 5.97 11.50
CA GLY A 198 -18.54 5.90 10.16
C GLY A 198 -17.73 4.97 9.25
N LEU A 199 -18.06 5.00 7.96
CA LEU A 199 -17.42 4.20 6.92
C LEU A 199 -16.94 5.15 5.82
N SER A 200 -15.63 5.39 5.78
CA SER A 200 -15.00 6.26 4.78
C SER A 200 -14.85 5.57 3.43
N GLU A 201 -14.45 6.31 2.40
CA GLU A 201 -14.08 5.70 1.11
C GLU A 201 -12.80 4.88 1.26
N ALA A 202 -11.83 5.36 2.04
CA ALA A 202 -10.57 4.66 2.30
C ALA A 202 -10.80 3.31 3.00
N GLU A 203 -11.68 3.26 4.00
CA GLU A 203 -12.02 2.01 4.70
C GLU A 203 -12.76 1.02 3.78
N GLN A 204 -13.65 1.49 2.91
CA GLN A 204 -14.30 0.63 1.90
C GLN A 204 -13.28 0.05 0.91
N ILE A 205 -12.36 0.89 0.42
CA ILE A 205 -11.24 0.46 -0.43
C ILE A 205 -10.34 -0.54 0.30
N SER A 206 -10.03 -0.31 1.56
CA SER A 206 -9.22 -1.21 2.40
C SER A 206 -9.87 -2.58 2.53
N ARG A 207 -11.17 -2.64 2.85
CA ARG A 207 -11.93 -3.91 2.91
C ARG A 207 -11.99 -4.61 1.57
N LEU A 208 -12.24 -3.87 0.49
CA LEU A 208 -12.28 -4.46 -0.85
C LEU A 208 -10.91 -5.03 -1.23
N PHE A 209 -9.81 -4.33 -0.92
CA PHE A 209 -8.45 -4.80 -1.14
C PHE A 209 -8.17 -6.06 -0.32
N TRP A 210 -8.53 -6.04 0.97
CA TRP A 210 -8.38 -7.16 1.88
C TRP A 210 -9.08 -8.42 1.37
N TRP A 211 -10.36 -8.30 1.00
CA TRP A 211 -11.16 -9.44 0.55
C TRP A 211 -10.89 -9.89 -0.88
N THR A 212 -10.03 -9.17 -1.61
CA THR A 212 -9.63 -9.54 -2.99
C THR A 212 -8.13 -9.78 -3.08
N VAL A 213 -7.33 -8.73 -3.14
CA VAL A 213 -5.87 -8.81 -3.34
C VAL A 213 -5.18 -9.57 -2.21
N GLU A 214 -5.62 -9.45 -0.96
CA GLU A 214 -5.00 -10.14 0.19
C GLU A 214 -5.56 -11.55 0.45
N TYR A 215 -6.89 -11.67 0.48
CA TYR A 215 -7.60 -12.87 0.92
C TYR A 215 -8.65 -13.37 -0.09
N GLY A 216 -8.42 -13.10 -1.37
CA GLY A 216 -9.33 -13.52 -2.44
C GLY A 216 -9.14 -14.95 -2.93
N LEU A 217 -10.25 -15.54 -3.33
CA LEU A 217 -10.36 -16.82 -4.03
C LEU A 217 -11.00 -16.64 -5.42
N ILE A 218 -10.69 -17.52 -6.36
CA ILE A 218 -11.16 -17.41 -7.76
C ILE A 218 -11.67 -18.74 -8.31
N GLY A 219 -12.70 -18.70 -9.15
CA GLY A 219 -13.24 -19.83 -9.89
C GLY A 219 -14.49 -20.44 -9.24
N ASN A 220 -14.58 -21.78 -9.23
CA ASN A 220 -15.76 -22.47 -8.71
C ASN A 220 -15.80 -22.36 -7.18
N ILE A 221 -16.91 -21.86 -6.62
CA ILE A 221 -17.07 -21.71 -5.16
C ILE A 221 -16.89 -23.01 -4.36
N ASN A 222 -17.12 -24.17 -4.97
CA ASN A 222 -16.95 -25.48 -4.33
C ASN A 222 -15.53 -26.05 -4.48
N ASP A 223 -14.73 -25.53 -5.41
CA ASP A 223 -13.34 -25.90 -5.63
C ASP A 223 -12.54 -24.67 -6.13
N PRO A 224 -12.39 -23.64 -5.27
CA PRO A 224 -11.78 -22.39 -5.70
C PRO A 224 -10.25 -22.49 -5.70
N LYS A 225 -9.61 -21.63 -6.49
CA LYS A 225 -8.15 -21.43 -6.48
C LYS A 225 -7.78 -20.23 -5.63
N ILE A 226 -6.58 -20.28 -5.04
CA ILE A 226 -6.03 -19.21 -4.20
C ILE A 226 -5.34 -18.17 -5.10
N TYR A 227 -5.66 -16.89 -4.91
CA TYR A 227 -4.92 -15.80 -5.55
C TYR A 227 -4.53 -14.66 -4.58
N GLY A 228 -5.16 -14.57 -3.41
CA GLY A 228 -4.85 -13.56 -2.41
C GLY A 228 -3.45 -13.72 -1.79
N ALA A 229 -2.68 -12.64 -1.71
CA ALA A 229 -1.29 -12.65 -1.26
C ALA A 229 -1.09 -13.10 0.20
N GLY A 230 -1.99 -12.72 1.11
CA GLY A 230 -2.02 -13.19 2.50
C GLY A 230 -2.15 -14.72 2.58
N LEU A 231 -2.95 -15.32 1.71
CA LEU A 231 -3.07 -16.78 1.62
C LEU A 231 -1.84 -17.41 0.95
N LEU A 232 -1.32 -16.81 -0.12
CA LEU A 232 -0.15 -17.33 -0.87
C LEU A 232 1.16 -17.28 -0.09
N SER A 233 1.25 -16.41 0.92
CA SER A 233 2.43 -16.25 1.78
C SER A 233 2.33 -16.96 3.13
N SER A 234 1.19 -17.57 3.45
CA SER A 234 0.94 -18.22 4.74
C SER A 234 0.96 -19.75 4.63
N VAL A 235 1.91 -20.39 5.34
CA VAL A 235 2.04 -21.87 5.38
C VAL A 235 0.79 -22.53 5.98
N GLY A 236 0.23 -21.92 7.02
CA GLY A 236 -0.94 -22.46 7.72
C GLY A 236 -2.26 -22.09 7.06
N GLU A 237 -2.43 -20.81 6.71
CA GLU A 237 -3.72 -20.28 6.27
C GLU A 237 -4.06 -20.71 4.84
N SER A 238 -3.06 -20.90 3.97
CA SER A 238 -3.25 -21.47 2.62
C SER A 238 -3.95 -22.84 2.65
N LYS A 239 -3.67 -23.67 3.64
CA LYS A 239 -4.31 -24.98 3.82
C LYS A 239 -5.68 -24.83 4.48
N HIS A 240 -5.76 -24.01 5.53
CA HIS A 240 -6.98 -23.81 6.29
C HIS A 240 -8.12 -23.22 5.44
N CYS A 241 -7.80 -22.29 4.55
CA CYS A 241 -8.78 -21.55 3.75
C CYS A 241 -9.63 -22.44 2.83
N LEU A 242 -9.10 -23.58 2.38
CA LEU A 242 -9.80 -24.53 1.52
C LEU A 242 -10.63 -25.57 2.29
N THR A 243 -10.54 -25.62 3.61
CA THR A 243 -11.33 -26.56 4.44
C THR A 243 -12.77 -26.08 4.63
N ASN A 244 -13.67 -26.97 5.08
CA ASN A 244 -15.07 -26.60 5.38
C ASN A 244 -15.22 -25.68 6.61
N ALA A 245 -14.14 -25.38 7.34
CA ALA A 245 -14.16 -24.46 8.48
C ALA A 245 -14.29 -22.99 8.04
N VAL A 246 -13.83 -22.67 6.83
CA VAL A 246 -13.89 -21.31 6.26
C VAL A 246 -15.07 -21.21 5.31
N LYS A 247 -15.95 -20.23 5.51
CA LYS A 247 -17.12 -20.02 4.65
C LYS A 247 -16.70 -19.41 3.31
N LYS A 248 -17.17 -19.98 2.20
CA LYS A 248 -16.96 -19.43 0.84
C LYS A 248 -18.19 -18.63 0.46
N VAL A 249 -18.01 -17.38 0.06
CA VAL A 249 -19.09 -16.45 -0.28
C VAL A 249 -18.86 -15.93 -1.70
N PRO A 250 -19.89 -15.82 -2.56
CA PRO A 250 -19.74 -15.14 -3.85
C PRO A 250 -19.26 -13.70 -3.66
N PHE A 251 -18.34 -13.26 -4.50
CA PHE A 251 -17.84 -11.89 -4.50
C PHE A 251 -18.97 -10.88 -4.83
N SER A 252 -18.99 -9.77 -4.10
CA SER A 252 -19.66 -8.53 -4.51
C SER A 252 -19.05 -7.34 -3.76
N ILE A 253 -19.19 -6.13 -4.32
CA ILE A 253 -18.72 -4.91 -3.66
C ILE A 253 -19.39 -4.73 -2.30
N GLU A 254 -20.73 -4.81 -2.23
CA GLU A 254 -21.48 -4.64 -0.99
C GLU A 254 -21.06 -5.64 0.09
N ALA A 255 -20.81 -6.89 -0.28
CA ALA A 255 -20.44 -7.91 0.70
C ALA A 255 -19.01 -7.69 1.21
N CYS A 256 -18.08 -7.29 0.34
CA CYS A 256 -16.70 -7.00 0.75
C CYS A 256 -16.64 -5.72 1.61
N THR A 257 -17.22 -4.61 1.16
CA THR A 257 -17.18 -3.34 1.90
C THR A 257 -18.00 -3.38 3.20
N GLY A 258 -19.04 -4.21 3.25
CA GLY A 258 -19.84 -4.46 4.45
C GLY A 258 -19.20 -5.41 5.47
N THR A 259 -18.12 -6.10 5.12
CA THR A 259 -17.47 -7.09 6.01
C THR A 259 -16.17 -6.53 6.60
N THR A 260 -16.14 -6.35 7.91
CA THR A 260 -14.91 -6.02 8.67
C THR A 260 -14.01 -7.24 8.81
N TYR A 261 -12.71 -7.04 9.03
CA TYR A 261 -11.74 -8.12 9.25
C TYR A 261 -10.92 -7.90 10.53
N ASP A 262 -10.38 -9.00 11.07
CA ASP A 262 -9.41 -9.00 12.17
C ASP A 262 -8.10 -9.52 11.60
N VAL A 263 -7.09 -8.65 11.53
CA VAL A 263 -5.78 -9.02 10.98
C VAL A 263 -5.09 -10.07 11.84
N THR A 264 -5.40 -10.18 13.15
CA THR A 264 -4.68 -11.02 14.11
C THR A 264 -5.11 -12.48 14.13
N LYS A 265 -6.14 -12.84 13.35
CA LYS A 265 -6.74 -14.18 13.33
C LYS A 265 -6.86 -14.69 11.91
N MET A 266 -6.95 -16.01 11.77
CA MET A 266 -7.30 -16.62 10.50
C MET A 266 -8.71 -16.21 10.07
N GLN A 267 -8.91 -15.99 8.77
CA GLN A 267 -10.15 -15.44 8.26
C GLN A 267 -11.28 -16.49 8.28
N PRO A 268 -12.43 -16.20 8.92
CA PRO A 268 -13.53 -17.17 9.07
C PRO A 268 -14.34 -17.33 7.78
N GLN A 269 -14.21 -16.39 6.84
CA GLN A 269 -14.88 -16.38 5.55
C GLN A 269 -13.98 -15.76 4.49
N LEU A 270 -14.19 -16.16 3.24
CA LEU A 270 -13.47 -15.65 2.07
C LEU A 270 -14.43 -15.48 0.89
N PHE A 271 -14.10 -14.52 0.03
CA PHE A 271 -14.90 -14.19 -1.15
C PHE A 271 -14.31 -14.85 -2.40
N VAL A 272 -15.19 -15.43 -3.22
CA VAL A 272 -14.85 -16.14 -4.46
C VAL A 272 -15.37 -15.33 -5.64
N CYS A 273 -14.45 -14.79 -6.43
CA CYS A 273 -14.77 -14.18 -7.74
C CYS A 273 -14.74 -15.24 -8.85
N GLU A 274 -15.48 -15.00 -9.92
CA GLU A 274 -15.50 -15.84 -11.12
C GLU A 274 -14.25 -15.61 -11.97
N SER A 275 -13.79 -14.36 -12.07
CA SER A 275 -12.66 -13.94 -12.91
C SER A 275 -12.03 -12.62 -12.42
N PHE A 276 -10.84 -12.28 -12.92
CA PHE A 276 -10.23 -10.95 -12.66
C PHE A 276 -10.93 -9.82 -13.42
N GLU A 277 -11.60 -10.13 -14.54
CA GLU A 277 -12.47 -9.20 -15.25
C GLU A 277 -13.64 -8.76 -14.38
N GLU A 278 -14.29 -9.69 -13.67
CA GLU A 278 -15.37 -9.37 -12.71
C GLU A 278 -14.89 -8.37 -11.64
N LEU A 279 -13.70 -8.61 -11.07
CA LEU A 279 -13.12 -7.69 -10.07
C LEU A 279 -12.90 -6.29 -10.66
N THR A 280 -12.43 -6.22 -11.91
CA THR A 280 -12.16 -4.95 -12.60
C THR A 280 -13.46 -4.18 -12.88
N GLU A 281 -14.49 -4.85 -13.40
CA GLU A 281 -15.79 -4.25 -13.69
C GLU A 281 -16.46 -3.74 -12.41
N ALA A 282 -16.44 -4.54 -11.35
CA ALA A 282 -16.98 -4.19 -10.04
C ALA A 282 -16.26 -2.98 -9.43
N LEU A 283 -14.93 -2.94 -9.54
CA LEU A 283 -14.11 -1.81 -9.07
C LEU A 283 -14.41 -0.52 -9.85
N GLU A 284 -14.57 -0.58 -11.18
CA GLU A 284 -14.96 0.59 -11.97
C GLU A 284 -16.34 1.11 -11.55
N GLN A 285 -17.30 0.21 -11.36
CA GLN A 285 -18.64 0.58 -10.90
C GLN A 285 -18.58 1.24 -9.53
N PHE A 286 -17.83 0.67 -8.58
CA PHE A 286 -17.62 1.26 -7.25
C PHE A 286 -17.03 2.67 -7.35
N SER A 287 -16.03 2.86 -8.22
CA SER A 287 -15.35 4.15 -8.40
C SER A 287 -16.30 5.29 -8.80
N THR A 288 -17.40 5.00 -9.51
CA THR A 288 -18.39 6.01 -9.90
C THR A 288 -19.12 6.65 -8.72
N THR A 289 -19.08 6.02 -7.55
CA THR A 289 -19.69 6.52 -6.31
C THR A 289 -18.75 7.41 -5.49
N MET A 290 -17.45 7.41 -5.82
CA MET A 290 -16.43 8.10 -5.03
C MET A 290 -16.32 9.58 -5.38
N ALA A 291 -15.87 10.39 -4.42
CA ALA A 291 -15.74 11.85 -4.53
C ALA A 291 -14.94 12.32 -5.76
N PHE A 292 -13.93 11.55 -6.18
CA PHE A 292 -13.11 11.92 -7.33
C PHE A 292 -13.85 11.76 -8.68
N LYS A 293 -14.99 11.05 -8.69
CA LYS A 293 -15.89 10.93 -9.84
C LYS A 293 -17.16 11.76 -9.69
N THR A 294 -17.68 11.91 -8.49
CA THR A 294 -18.94 12.60 -8.23
C THR A 294 -18.77 14.10 -7.98
N GLY A 295 -17.62 14.51 -7.44
CA GLY A 295 -17.34 15.91 -7.11
C GLY A 295 -18.36 16.50 -6.12
N GLY A 296 -18.84 17.70 -6.44
CA GLY A 296 -19.92 18.37 -5.72
C GLY A 296 -19.65 18.73 -4.25
N THR A 297 -20.73 19.08 -3.54
CA THR A 297 -20.71 19.42 -2.11
C THR A 297 -20.17 18.28 -1.26
N GLU A 298 -20.64 17.05 -1.49
CA GLU A 298 -20.26 15.88 -0.68
C GLU A 298 -18.75 15.61 -0.79
N GLY A 299 -18.16 15.76 -1.97
CA GLY A 299 -16.71 15.64 -2.17
C GLY A 299 -15.93 16.67 -1.35
N LEU A 300 -16.36 17.94 -1.34
CA LEU A 300 -15.72 18.98 -0.54
C LEU A 300 -15.89 18.75 0.97
N GLU A 301 -17.04 18.23 1.41
CA GLU A 301 -17.25 17.86 2.82
C GLU A 301 -16.29 16.75 3.25
N LYS A 302 -16.06 15.74 2.41
CA LYS A 302 -15.05 14.70 2.64
C LYS A 302 -13.65 15.31 2.73
N ALA A 303 -13.30 16.24 1.85
CA ALA A 303 -12.02 16.95 1.90
C ALA A 303 -11.84 17.72 3.21
N ILE A 304 -12.86 18.49 3.65
CA ILE A 304 -12.82 19.23 4.92
C ILE A 304 -12.70 18.27 6.12
N ARG A 305 -13.49 17.19 6.14
CA ARG A 305 -13.45 16.18 7.22
C ARG A 305 -12.09 15.47 7.31
N SER A 306 -11.37 15.36 6.20
CA SER A 306 -10.05 14.73 6.20
C SER A 306 -8.97 15.57 6.91
N GLU A 307 -9.16 16.90 6.99
CA GLU A 307 -8.16 17.90 7.43
C GLU A 307 -6.79 17.81 6.72
N ASN A 308 -6.69 17.00 5.67
CA ASN A 308 -5.48 16.78 4.88
C ASN A 308 -5.50 17.60 3.59
N HIS A 309 -4.36 17.63 2.90
CA HIS A 309 -4.31 18.20 1.56
C HIS A 309 -5.21 17.41 0.61
N ALA A 310 -6.03 18.14 -0.14
CA ALA A 310 -6.90 17.60 -1.16
C ALA A 310 -6.86 18.51 -2.38
N THR A 311 -7.45 18.01 -3.47
CA THR A 311 -7.63 18.75 -4.71
C THR A 311 -9.10 18.73 -5.09
N THR A 312 -9.62 19.89 -5.51
CA THR A 312 -10.92 20.01 -6.17
C THR A 312 -10.73 20.47 -7.62
N GLU A 313 -11.46 19.88 -8.55
CA GLU A 313 -11.47 20.26 -9.96
C GLU A 313 -12.83 20.88 -10.34
N LEU A 314 -12.77 22.11 -10.85
CA LEU A 314 -13.96 22.81 -11.32
C LEU A 314 -14.29 22.45 -12.77
N SER A 315 -15.51 22.76 -13.21
CA SER A 315 -16.00 22.52 -14.59
C SER A 315 -15.20 23.23 -15.70
N SER A 316 -14.32 24.18 -15.35
CA SER A 316 -13.32 24.76 -16.25
C SER A 316 -12.09 23.87 -16.48
N GLY A 317 -11.91 22.84 -15.65
CA GLY A 317 -10.70 22.01 -15.56
C GLY A 317 -9.60 22.62 -14.68
N LEU A 318 -9.86 23.76 -14.02
CA LEU A 318 -8.95 24.28 -13.00
C LEU A 318 -9.01 23.42 -11.75
N GLN A 319 -7.84 23.04 -11.26
CA GLN A 319 -7.63 22.24 -10.06
C GLN A 319 -7.04 23.12 -8.97
N ILE A 320 -7.60 23.05 -7.76
CA ILE A 320 -7.15 23.80 -6.58
C ILE A 320 -6.69 22.78 -5.55
N THR A 321 -5.41 22.81 -5.20
CA THR A 321 -4.81 21.92 -4.19
C THR A 321 -4.50 22.69 -2.90
N GLY A 322 -5.05 22.25 -1.78
CA GLY A 322 -4.79 22.80 -0.45
C GLY A 322 -5.55 22.06 0.64
N THR A 323 -5.55 22.59 1.86
CA THR A 323 -6.36 22.07 2.98
C THR A 323 -7.66 22.86 3.03
N PHE A 324 -8.77 22.25 2.63
CA PHE A 324 -10.09 22.88 2.63
C PHE A 324 -10.62 22.99 4.07
N THR A 325 -11.09 24.17 4.45
CA THR A 325 -11.58 24.42 5.82
C THR A 325 -12.93 25.09 5.86
N GLU A 326 -13.39 25.68 4.76
CA GLU A 326 -14.63 26.44 4.75
C GLU A 326 -15.42 26.25 3.46
N THR A 327 -16.75 26.19 3.62
CA THR A 327 -17.71 26.30 2.53
C THR A 327 -18.87 27.19 2.92
N ILE A 328 -19.36 27.98 1.97
CA ILE A 328 -20.67 28.62 2.06
C ILE A 328 -21.62 27.84 1.15
N LYS A 329 -22.81 27.53 1.65
CA LYS A 329 -23.85 26.83 0.91
C LYS A 329 -25.05 27.73 0.65
N ASN A 330 -25.75 27.49 -0.45
CA ASN A 330 -27.06 28.07 -0.71
C ASN A 330 -28.16 27.32 0.08
N ASP A 331 -29.41 27.77 -0.08
CA ASP A 331 -30.56 27.19 0.63
C ASP A 331 -30.89 25.75 0.20
N THR A 332 -30.39 25.28 -0.95
CA THR A 332 -30.52 23.90 -1.41
C THR A 332 -29.38 22.99 -0.92
N GLY A 333 -28.39 23.54 -0.21
CA GLY A 333 -27.25 22.81 0.33
C GLY A 333 -26.07 22.67 -0.64
N GLU A 334 -26.10 23.32 -1.80
CA GLU A 334 -24.98 23.32 -2.76
C GLU A 334 -23.92 24.35 -2.36
N VAL A 335 -22.64 23.95 -2.47
CA VAL A 335 -21.51 24.84 -2.18
C VAL A 335 -21.42 25.92 -3.26
N ILE A 336 -21.44 27.18 -2.81
CA ILE A 336 -21.33 28.38 -3.65
C ILE A 336 -20.00 29.12 -3.45
N TYR A 337 -19.24 28.77 -2.42
CA TYR A 337 -17.92 29.31 -2.14
C TYR A 337 -17.13 28.29 -1.32
N THR A 338 -15.84 28.16 -1.61
CA THR A 338 -14.93 27.32 -0.81
C THR A 338 -13.63 28.06 -0.50
N ARG A 339 -12.98 27.68 0.61
CA ARG A 339 -11.71 28.25 1.05
C ARG A 339 -10.79 27.18 1.62
N THR A 340 -9.51 27.32 1.27
CA THR A 340 -8.39 26.62 1.92
C THR A 340 -7.71 27.52 2.95
N SER A 341 -7.12 26.92 3.99
CA SER A 341 -6.38 27.62 5.05
C SER A 341 -4.86 27.44 4.97
N SER A 342 -4.38 26.65 4.01
CA SER A 342 -2.97 26.29 3.85
C SER A 342 -2.43 26.75 2.50
N PRO A 343 -1.10 26.80 2.33
CA PRO A 343 -0.47 27.14 1.06
C PRO A 343 -1.10 26.36 -0.11
N THR A 344 -1.61 27.08 -1.09
CA THR A 344 -2.43 26.52 -2.17
C THR A 344 -1.72 26.60 -3.51
N ALA A 345 -1.85 25.55 -4.32
CA ALA A 345 -1.39 25.56 -5.70
C ALA A 345 -2.57 25.39 -6.66
N LEU A 346 -2.49 26.07 -7.80
CA LEU A 346 -3.45 25.94 -8.88
C LEU A 346 -2.84 25.15 -10.03
N ALA A 347 -3.61 24.25 -10.63
CA ALA A 347 -3.15 23.39 -11.71
C ALA A 347 -4.21 23.21 -12.79
N ILE A 348 -3.78 22.86 -14.00
CA ILE A 348 -4.63 22.37 -15.08
C ILE A 348 -3.99 21.08 -15.59
N HIS A 349 -4.80 20.04 -15.81
CA HIS A 349 -4.32 18.73 -16.28
C HIS A 349 -3.18 18.15 -15.43
N ASN A 350 -3.28 18.26 -14.10
CA ASN A 350 -2.27 17.79 -13.14
C ASN A 350 -0.90 18.47 -13.31
N LYS A 351 -0.88 19.69 -13.85
CA LYS A 351 0.32 20.53 -13.96
C LYS A 351 0.09 21.88 -13.32
N GLN A 352 0.95 22.24 -12.37
CA GLN A 352 0.87 23.53 -11.68
C GLN A 352 0.97 24.68 -12.71
N LEU A 353 0.10 25.68 -12.57
CA LEU A 353 0.15 26.90 -13.35
C LEU A 353 1.38 27.74 -12.99
N ALA A 354 1.91 28.44 -13.99
CA ALA A 354 2.95 29.44 -13.75
C ALA A 354 2.41 30.53 -12.81
N ASN A 355 3.20 30.94 -11.83
CA ASN A 355 2.84 31.98 -10.84
C ASN A 355 1.62 31.66 -9.95
N HIS A 356 1.21 30.40 -9.81
CA HIS A 356 0.18 30.01 -8.83
C HIS A 356 0.63 28.78 -8.02
N SER A 357 1.86 28.84 -7.50
CA SER A 357 2.42 27.89 -6.54
C SER A 357 1.95 28.19 -5.11
N THR A 358 2.28 27.28 -4.19
CA THR A 358 2.08 27.44 -2.74
C THR A 358 2.71 28.71 -2.16
N SER A 359 3.77 29.24 -2.78
CA SER A 359 4.40 30.50 -2.38
C SER A 359 3.59 31.75 -2.76
N VAL A 360 2.71 31.65 -3.75
CA VAL A 360 1.85 32.76 -4.19
C VAL A 360 0.59 32.81 -3.35
N HIS A 361 -0.04 31.66 -3.11
CA HIS A 361 -1.22 31.53 -2.25
C HIS A 361 -0.84 30.98 -0.87
N SER A 362 0.09 31.64 -0.18
CA SER A 362 0.67 31.14 1.07
C SER A 362 -0.32 31.08 2.24
N ASP A 363 -1.31 31.97 2.24
CA ASP A 363 -2.30 32.11 3.31
C ASP A 363 -3.61 31.35 3.03
N GLY A 364 -3.65 30.61 1.93
CA GLY A 364 -4.85 29.94 1.43
C GLY A 364 -5.43 30.58 0.18
N PHE A 365 -6.52 29.99 -0.30
CA PHE A 365 -7.20 30.36 -1.54
C PHE A 365 -8.70 30.24 -1.34
N GLY A 366 -9.45 31.26 -1.73
CA GLY A 366 -10.90 31.28 -1.61
C GLY A 366 -11.56 31.68 -2.91
N THR A 367 -12.59 30.95 -3.33
CA THR A 367 -13.22 31.19 -4.64
C THR A 367 -14.72 30.95 -4.62
N PRO A 368 -15.52 31.77 -5.33
CA PRO A 368 -16.90 31.44 -5.63
C PRO A 368 -16.99 30.24 -6.58
N ILE A 369 -18.12 29.54 -6.52
CA ILE A 369 -18.49 28.42 -7.37
C ILE A 369 -19.95 28.64 -7.78
N GLY A 370 -20.25 28.45 -9.06
CA GLY A 370 -21.63 28.55 -9.54
C GLY A 370 -21.81 29.42 -10.79
N LEU A 371 -23.07 29.59 -11.17
CA LEU A 371 -23.48 30.41 -12.30
C LEU A 371 -23.54 31.90 -11.91
N LEU A 372 -23.33 32.76 -12.90
CA LEU A 372 -23.67 34.18 -12.77
C LEU A 372 -25.20 34.38 -12.80
N ASP A 373 -25.65 35.56 -12.35
CA ASP A 373 -27.03 35.98 -12.55
C ASP A 373 -27.46 35.80 -14.02
N GLY A 374 -28.64 35.19 -14.23
CA GLY A 374 -29.14 34.84 -15.56
C GLY A 374 -28.66 33.48 -16.09
N ASP A 375 -28.26 32.56 -15.21
CA ASP A 375 -27.86 31.18 -15.52
C ASP A 375 -26.64 31.08 -16.46
N ILE A 376 -25.71 32.03 -16.34
CA ILE A 376 -24.53 32.11 -17.21
C ILE A 376 -23.36 31.37 -16.57
N ALA A 377 -22.86 30.33 -17.25
CA ALA A 377 -21.61 29.67 -16.88
C ALA A 377 -20.41 30.51 -17.37
N LEU A 378 -19.73 31.19 -16.44
CA LEU A 378 -18.65 32.12 -16.75
C LEU A 378 -17.50 31.46 -17.52
N GLU A 379 -17.23 30.18 -17.25
CA GLU A 379 -16.21 29.41 -17.98
C GLU A 379 -16.50 29.30 -19.48
N ASN A 380 -17.76 29.44 -19.91
CA ASN A 380 -18.18 29.28 -21.31
C ASN A 380 -18.49 30.62 -22.01
N CYS A 381 -18.27 31.76 -21.33
CA CYS A 381 -18.53 33.07 -21.91
C CYS A 381 -17.67 33.35 -23.15
N THR A 382 -18.30 33.89 -24.18
CA THR A 382 -17.62 34.47 -25.34
C THR A 382 -16.91 35.78 -24.97
N GLU A 383 -15.98 36.23 -25.81
CA GLU A 383 -15.27 37.50 -25.59
C GLU A 383 -16.23 38.70 -25.52
N GLU A 384 -17.30 38.70 -26.33
CA GLU A 384 -18.34 39.73 -26.30
C GLU A 384 -19.09 39.74 -24.96
N GLN A 385 -19.42 38.56 -24.43
CA GLN A 385 -20.05 38.43 -23.11
C GLN A 385 -19.11 38.88 -21.99
N LEU A 386 -17.84 38.48 -22.04
CA LEU A 386 -16.83 38.93 -21.07
C LEU A 386 -16.69 40.46 -21.09
N GLN A 387 -16.64 41.07 -22.28
CA GLN A 387 -16.59 42.52 -22.42
C GLN A 387 -17.84 43.20 -21.83
N SER A 388 -19.04 42.63 -22.04
CA SER A 388 -20.28 43.14 -21.47
C SER A 388 -20.31 43.08 -19.93
N LEU A 389 -19.59 42.12 -19.35
CA LEU A 389 -19.43 41.94 -17.90
C LEU A 389 -18.27 42.78 -17.33
N GLY A 390 -17.56 43.56 -18.16
CA GLY A 390 -16.35 44.29 -17.76
C GLY A 390 -15.13 43.40 -17.50
N ILE A 391 -15.22 42.11 -17.86
CA ILE A 391 -14.16 41.11 -17.69
C ILE A 391 -13.20 41.21 -18.88
N THR A 392 -12.39 42.26 -18.90
CA THR A 392 -11.35 42.50 -19.90
C THR A 392 -10.15 43.06 -19.18
N ILE A 393 -8.94 42.63 -19.54
CA ILE A 393 -7.70 43.06 -18.87
C ILE A 393 -7.61 44.59 -18.87
N GLY A 394 -7.40 45.17 -17.68
CA GLY A 394 -7.36 46.61 -17.43
C GLY A 394 -8.71 47.27 -17.12
N SER A 395 -9.83 46.56 -17.29
CA SER A 395 -11.17 47.06 -17.00
C SER A 395 -11.63 46.75 -15.57
N SER A 396 -12.52 47.60 -15.04
CA SER A 396 -13.24 47.31 -13.80
C SER A 396 -14.41 46.38 -14.10
N ALA A 397 -14.37 45.18 -13.54
CA ALA A 397 -15.49 44.24 -13.53
C ALA A 397 -16.34 44.45 -12.26
N ASP A 398 -17.65 44.28 -12.40
CA ASP A 398 -18.64 44.41 -11.32
C ASP A 398 -19.82 43.47 -11.67
N PHE A 399 -19.87 42.29 -11.06
CA PHE A 399 -20.85 41.26 -11.39
C PHE A 399 -21.23 40.40 -10.18
N THR A 400 -22.37 39.72 -10.30
CA THR A 400 -22.97 38.92 -9.22
C THR A 400 -23.23 37.49 -9.69
N PHE A 401 -22.89 36.53 -8.83
CA PHE A 401 -23.27 35.13 -8.97
C PHE A 401 -24.75 34.96 -8.61
N ALA A 402 -25.45 33.99 -9.21
CA ALA A 402 -26.84 33.64 -8.87
C ALA A 402 -27.01 33.29 -7.38
N SER A 403 -25.92 32.91 -6.71
CA SER A 403 -25.82 32.67 -5.28
C SER A 403 -25.84 33.93 -4.40
N GLY A 404 -25.77 35.11 -5.02
CA GLY A 404 -25.65 36.41 -4.37
C GLY A 404 -24.21 36.81 -4.01
N ILE A 405 -23.20 36.06 -4.46
CA ILE A 405 -21.79 36.47 -4.28
C ILE A 405 -21.47 37.57 -5.27
N HIS A 406 -21.00 38.70 -4.76
CA HIS A 406 -20.67 39.88 -5.58
C HIS A 406 -19.15 40.00 -5.69
N VAL A 407 -18.66 40.24 -6.91
CA VAL A 407 -17.24 40.41 -7.23
C VAL A 407 -17.06 41.75 -7.93
N LYS A 408 -16.18 42.59 -7.37
CA LYS A 408 -15.86 43.90 -7.94
C LYS A 408 -14.37 44.17 -7.84
N GLY A 409 -13.71 44.40 -8.97
CA GLY A 409 -12.28 44.64 -9.04
C GLY A 409 -11.79 44.98 -10.43
N THR A 410 -10.50 45.27 -10.58
CA THR A 410 -9.87 45.52 -11.89
C THR A 410 -9.18 44.26 -12.39
N VAL A 411 -9.54 43.78 -13.58
CA VAL A 411 -8.97 42.54 -14.15
C VAL A 411 -7.51 42.77 -14.56
N THR A 412 -6.62 41.87 -14.14
CA THR A 412 -5.19 41.90 -14.51
C THR A 412 -4.76 40.73 -15.38
N ASP A 413 -5.39 39.56 -15.24
CA ASP A 413 -5.06 38.39 -16.05
C ASP A 413 -6.28 37.48 -16.23
N ILE A 414 -6.27 36.70 -17.32
CA ILE A 414 -7.30 35.70 -17.64
C ILE A 414 -6.62 34.45 -18.18
N VAL A 415 -6.67 33.36 -17.42
CA VAL A 415 -6.14 32.05 -17.83
C VAL A 415 -7.26 31.21 -18.44
N LYS A 416 -6.99 30.63 -19.61
CA LYS A 416 -7.92 29.72 -20.30
C LYS A 416 -7.42 28.28 -20.24
N ASN A 417 -8.33 27.33 -20.05
CA ASN A 417 -8.13 25.91 -20.35
C ASN A 417 -8.85 25.59 -21.66
N ASP A 418 -8.10 25.40 -22.74
CA ASP A 418 -8.64 25.37 -24.10
C ASP A 418 -9.51 26.60 -24.41
N LYS A 419 -10.83 26.41 -24.52
CA LYS A 419 -11.81 27.49 -24.76
C LYS A 419 -12.48 28.00 -23.49
N LYS A 420 -12.28 27.31 -22.36
CA LYS A 420 -12.93 27.66 -21.10
C LYS A 420 -12.11 28.65 -20.32
N ILE A 421 -12.76 29.62 -19.69
CA ILE A 421 -12.11 30.50 -18.71
C ILE A 421 -11.88 29.68 -17.44
N ALA A 422 -10.63 29.60 -17.00
CA ALA A 422 -10.22 28.80 -15.85
C ALA A 422 -9.93 29.68 -14.61
N LEU A 423 -9.26 30.81 -14.82
CA LEU A 423 -8.87 31.74 -13.76
C LEU A 423 -9.03 33.18 -14.24
N ILE A 424 -9.45 34.07 -13.35
CA ILE A 424 -9.41 35.51 -13.57
C ILE A 424 -8.72 36.17 -12.37
N SER A 425 -7.69 36.95 -12.63
CA SER A 425 -6.94 37.68 -11.60
C SER A 425 -7.40 39.13 -11.53
N PHE A 426 -7.49 39.68 -10.32
CA PHE A 426 -7.94 41.03 -10.04
C PHE A 426 -7.01 41.77 -9.09
N ILE A 427 -6.97 43.10 -9.22
CA ILE A 427 -6.46 44.03 -8.20
C ILE A 427 -7.56 44.96 -7.71
N ASN A 428 -7.38 45.53 -6.51
CA ASN A 428 -8.39 46.35 -5.84
C ASN A 428 -9.74 45.63 -5.79
N CYS A 429 -9.71 44.33 -5.51
CA CYS A 429 -10.88 43.46 -5.61
C CYS A 429 -11.55 43.30 -4.25
N ALA A 430 -12.87 43.43 -4.21
CA ALA A 430 -13.69 43.04 -3.08
C ALA A 430 -14.63 41.90 -3.49
N VAL A 431 -14.76 40.90 -2.61
CA VAL A 431 -15.73 39.81 -2.77
C VAL A 431 -16.62 39.77 -1.55
N THR A 432 -17.93 39.80 -1.73
CA THR A 432 -18.91 39.81 -0.63
C THR A 432 -20.03 38.81 -0.85
N HIS A 433 -20.64 38.36 0.23
CA HIS A 433 -21.88 37.57 0.21
C HIS A 433 -22.78 38.03 1.35
N LYS A 434 -23.93 38.62 1.02
CA LYS A 434 -24.79 39.29 2.00
C LYS A 434 -23.96 40.33 2.79
N ASP A 435 -23.96 40.26 4.12
CA ASP A 435 -23.18 41.17 4.99
C ASP A 435 -21.72 40.72 5.20
N ARG A 436 -21.32 39.57 4.63
CA ARG A 436 -20.00 38.99 4.85
C ARG A 436 -19.00 39.43 3.78
N LEU A 437 -17.86 39.94 4.22
CA LEU A 437 -16.69 40.15 3.38
C LEU A 437 -15.92 38.83 3.23
N LEU A 438 -15.77 38.38 1.99
CA LEU A 438 -15.04 37.16 1.63
C LEU A 438 -13.61 37.47 1.18
N PHE A 439 -13.38 38.61 0.52
CA PHE A 439 -12.05 39.09 0.16
C PHE A 439 -11.98 40.61 0.28
N ASP A 440 -10.96 41.11 0.99
CA ASP A 440 -10.71 42.54 1.16
C ASP A 440 -9.63 43.02 0.17
N PRO A 441 -9.82 44.16 -0.52
CA PRO A 441 -8.83 44.71 -1.45
C PRO A 441 -7.43 44.91 -0.84
N SER A 442 -7.33 45.14 0.47
CA SER A 442 -6.06 45.33 1.18
C SER A 442 -5.22 44.05 1.31
N TRP A 443 -5.81 42.87 1.04
CA TRP A 443 -5.10 41.59 1.09
C TRP A 443 -4.25 41.32 -0.15
N GLY A 444 -4.40 42.14 -1.21
CA GLY A 444 -3.58 42.08 -2.41
C GLY A 444 -4.36 41.67 -3.64
N ALA A 445 -3.69 40.95 -4.54
CA ALA A 445 -4.33 40.43 -5.75
C ALA A 445 -5.29 39.29 -5.40
N PHE A 446 -6.45 39.27 -6.07
CA PHE A 446 -7.44 38.20 -5.92
C PHE A 446 -7.45 37.35 -7.18
N ASP A 447 -7.12 36.08 -7.04
CA ASP A 447 -7.23 35.09 -8.11
C ASP A 447 -8.55 34.31 -7.92
N MET A 448 -9.45 34.44 -8.88
CA MET A 448 -10.76 33.80 -8.87
C MET A 448 -10.75 32.58 -9.78
N ALA A 449 -10.87 31.39 -9.18
CA ALA A 449 -11.10 30.16 -9.93
C ALA A 449 -12.51 30.19 -10.53
N VAL A 450 -12.61 29.88 -11.82
CA VAL A 450 -13.87 29.93 -12.56
C VAL A 450 -14.42 28.52 -12.71
N GLY A 451 -15.68 28.34 -12.34
CA GLY A 451 -16.42 27.12 -12.66
C GLY A 451 -17.80 27.11 -12.03
N SER A 452 -18.78 26.72 -12.84
CA SER A 452 -20.17 26.55 -12.43
C SER A 452 -20.39 25.37 -11.48
N GLN A 453 -19.52 24.37 -11.51
CA GLN A 453 -19.67 23.12 -10.73
C GLN A 453 -18.32 22.56 -10.30
N ILE A 454 -18.34 21.76 -9.22
CA ILE A 454 -17.22 20.93 -8.79
C ILE A 454 -17.39 19.55 -9.44
N THR A 455 -16.43 19.17 -10.28
CA THR A 455 -16.51 17.93 -11.09
C THR A 455 -15.72 16.77 -10.48
N SER A 456 -14.76 17.04 -9.60
CA SER A 456 -13.95 16.02 -8.92
C SER A 456 -13.41 16.58 -7.62
N VAL A 457 -13.35 15.75 -6.57
CA VAL A 457 -12.62 16.06 -5.34
C VAL A 457 -11.85 14.82 -4.88
N PHE A 458 -10.55 14.94 -4.59
CA PHE A 458 -9.71 13.81 -4.21
C PHE A 458 -8.58 14.18 -3.26
N PRO A 459 -8.07 13.24 -2.44
CA PRO A 459 -6.92 13.48 -1.55
C PRO A 459 -5.61 13.68 -2.33
N GLY A 460 -4.71 14.46 -1.75
CA GLY A 460 -3.40 14.79 -2.32
C GLY A 460 -3.44 15.94 -3.33
N ALA A 461 -2.32 16.11 -4.02
CA ALA A 461 -2.08 17.24 -4.91
C ALA A 461 -2.30 16.90 -6.39
N ALA A 462 -2.76 17.89 -7.16
CA ALA A 462 -2.88 17.79 -8.62
C ALA A 462 -1.50 17.58 -9.28
N ASP A 463 -0.53 18.42 -8.93
CA ASP A 463 0.88 18.30 -9.34
C ASP A 463 1.73 18.01 -8.10
N ALA A 464 1.72 16.75 -7.65
CA ALA A 464 2.40 16.33 -6.43
C ALA A 464 3.91 16.61 -6.44
N ALA A 465 4.55 16.55 -7.61
CA ALA A 465 5.97 16.85 -7.74
C ALA A 465 6.29 18.32 -7.48
N ALA A 466 5.41 19.24 -7.88
CA ALA A 466 5.55 20.66 -7.59
C ALA A 466 5.11 21.01 -6.16
N PHE A 467 4.07 20.36 -5.66
CA PHE A 467 3.48 20.66 -4.35
C PHE A 467 4.32 20.16 -3.17
N PHE A 468 4.94 18.99 -3.31
CA PHE A 468 5.81 18.38 -2.30
C PHE A 468 7.26 18.38 -2.80
N PRO A 469 7.97 19.53 -2.74
CA PRO A 469 9.36 19.59 -3.14
C PRO A 469 10.19 18.63 -2.27
N MET A 470 11.03 17.84 -2.93
CA MET A 470 11.81 16.80 -2.28
C MET A 470 12.91 17.42 -1.42
N ASN A 471 13.00 17.00 -0.16
CA ASN A 471 14.21 17.18 0.65
C ASN A 471 15.02 15.88 0.55
N GLU A 472 16.34 15.99 0.31
CA GLU A 472 17.22 14.83 0.36
C GLU A 472 17.37 14.38 1.82
N GLU A 473 16.64 13.33 2.20
CA GLU A 473 16.94 12.60 3.44
C GLU A 473 18.08 11.63 3.19
N VAL A 474 19.11 11.72 4.05
CA VAL A 474 20.24 10.80 4.01
C VAL A 474 19.84 9.55 4.78
N GLN A 475 19.72 8.42 4.07
CA GLN A 475 19.55 7.13 4.73
C GLN A 475 20.86 6.72 5.41
N GLU A 476 20.76 6.39 6.69
CA GLU A 476 21.90 5.86 7.44
C GLU A 476 22.29 4.49 6.89
N THR A 477 23.60 4.26 6.76
CA THR A 477 24.11 2.93 6.42
C THR A 477 24.26 2.14 7.72
N PRO A 478 23.65 0.95 7.84
CA PRO A 478 23.78 0.15 9.04
C PRO A 478 25.22 -0.33 9.24
N ASP A 479 25.59 -0.56 10.50
CA ASP A 479 26.87 -1.17 10.83
C ASP A 479 27.01 -2.56 10.19
N PRO A 480 28.25 -3.01 9.86
CA PRO A 480 28.45 -4.34 9.30
C PRO A 480 27.90 -5.46 10.20
N LEU A 481 27.17 -6.40 9.61
CA LEU A 481 26.59 -7.54 10.30
C LEU A 481 27.67 -8.42 10.98
N VAL A 482 27.55 -8.63 12.29
CA VAL A 482 28.43 -9.51 13.05
C VAL A 482 27.71 -10.79 13.46
N LEU A 483 28.05 -11.91 12.81
CA LEU A 483 27.42 -13.20 13.08
C LEU A 483 27.81 -13.77 14.45
N ASN A 484 26.82 -14.22 15.22
CA ASN A 484 27.00 -14.99 16.44
C ASN A 484 27.43 -16.45 16.13
N LYS A 485 27.72 -17.25 17.18
CA LYS A 485 28.23 -18.63 16.99
C LYS A 485 27.24 -19.53 16.25
N LEU A 486 25.94 -19.41 16.53
CA LEU A 486 24.89 -20.18 15.89
C LEU A 486 24.72 -19.77 14.43
N GLU A 487 24.70 -18.48 14.15
CA GLU A 487 24.61 -17.95 12.78
C GLU A 487 25.81 -18.35 11.91
N ARG A 488 27.01 -18.49 12.48
CA ARG A 488 28.18 -19.04 11.74
C ARG A 488 28.01 -20.51 11.39
N MET A 489 27.32 -21.29 12.22
CA MET A 489 26.97 -22.67 11.87
C MET A 489 25.94 -22.70 10.73
N TYR A 490 24.92 -21.85 10.79
CA TYR A 490 24.01 -21.64 9.66
C TYR A 490 24.73 -21.20 8.38
N GLN A 491 25.69 -20.28 8.47
CA GLN A 491 26.53 -19.86 7.34
C GLN A 491 27.25 -21.06 6.74
N THR A 492 27.86 -21.90 7.59
CA THR A 492 28.59 -23.09 7.13
C THR A 492 27.68 -24.07 6.38
N VAL A 493 26.48 -24.33 6.91
CA VAL A 493 25.49 -25.20 6.25
C VAL A 493 25.01 -24.58 4.92
N ARG A 494 24.79 -23.26 4.88
CA ARG A 494 24.43 -22.53 3.66
C ARG A 494 25.54 -22.57 2.61
N ASP A 495 26.79 -22.39 3.01
CA ASP A 495 27.95 -22.46 2.10
C ASP A 495 28.07 -23.86 1.49
N ILE A 496 27.88 -24.90 2.31
CA ILE A 496 27.85 -26.30 1.85
C ILE A 496 26.70 -26.52 0.86
N ARG A 497 25.51 -25.99 1.12
CA ARG A 497 24.34 -26.09 0.22
C ARG A 497 24.57 -25.41 -1.12
N ASN A 498 25.29 -24.28 -1.13
CA ASN A 498 25.62 -23.56 -2.35
C ASN A 498 26.73 -24.23 -3.17
N ASP A 499 27.42 -25.22 -2.60
CA ASP A 499 28.36 -26.05 -3.35
C ASP A 499 27.59 -27.07 -4.21
N SER A 500 28.09 -27.31 -5.41
CA SER A 500 27.44 -28.22 -6.37
C SER A 500 27.61 -29.69 -5.98
N ILE A 501 28.58 -30.02 -5.10
CA ILE A 501 28.93 -31.38 -4.70
C ILE A 501 29.14 -31.47 -3.19
N LEU A 502 28.47 -32.42 -2.54
CA LEU A 502 28.69 -32.72 -1.12
C LEU A 502 29.93 -33.63 -0.93
N HIS A 503 31.09 -33.03 -0.66
CA HIS A 503 32.33 -33.75 -0.31
C HIS A 503 32.27 -34.41 1.08
N ASP A 504 33.12 -35.42 1.33
CA ASP A 504 33.16 -36.10 2.63
C ASP A 504 33.53 -35.14 3.77
N THR A 505 34.41 -34.18 3.48
CA THR A 505 34.74 -33.08 4.42
C THR A 505 33.54 -32.20 4.77
N HIS A 506 32.54 -32.10 3.88
CA HIS A 506 31.28 -31.41 4.20
C HIS A 506 30.43 -32.27 5.13
N THR A 507 30.31 -33.56 4.87
CA THR A 507 29.62 -34.50 5.76
C THR A 507 30.20 -34.47 7.17
N ASP A 508 31.53 -34.52 7.32
CA ASP A 508 32.20 -34.44 8.63
C ASP A 508 31.87 -33.13 9.36
N ARG A 509 31.85 -32.00 8.63
CA ARG A 509 31.46 -30.69 9.19
C ARG A 509 30.01 -30.65 9.64
N LEU A 510 29.09 -31.22 8.85
CA LEU A 510 27.67 -31.29 9.19
C LEU A 510 27.45 -32.11 10.48
N ILE A 511 28.16 -33.24 10.62
CA ILE A 511 28.12 -34.08 11.83
C ILE A 511 28.70 -33.31 13.04
N ALA A 512 29.83 -32.63 12.87
CA ALA A 512 30.41 -31.82 13.95
C ALA A 512 29.46 -30.69 14.40
N ILE A 513 28.76 -30.04 13.46
CA ILE A 513 27.73 -29.05 13.79
C ILE A 513 26.60 -29.71 14.59
N GLN A 514 26.09 -30.87 14.16
CA GLN A 514 25.05 -31.61 14.89
C GLN A 514 25.46 -31.88 16.35
N GLU A 515 26.71 -32.30 16.61
CA GLU A 515 27.21 -32.53 17.96
C GLU A 515 27.21 -31.24 18.82
N VAL A 516 27.66 -30.13 18.25
CA VAL A 516 27.63 -28.81 18.90
C VAL A 516 26.19 -28.40 19.22
N LEU A 517 25.27 -28.59 18.28
CA LEU A 517 23.86 -28.30 18.49
C LEU A 517 23.27 -29.14 19.62
N ASN A 518 23.62 -30.43 19.71
CA ASN A 518 23.12 -31.30 20.78
C ASN A 518 23.55 -30.83 22.16
N LYS A 519 24.76 -30.28 22.27
CA LYS A 519 25.33 -29.82 23.54
C LYS A 519 24.89 -28.41 23.95
N PHE A 520 24.81 -27.49 22.99
CA PHE A 520 24.68 -26.05 23.27
C PHE A 520 23.40 -25.41 22.75
N HIS A 521 22.74 -26.03 21.77
CA HIS A 521 21.52 -25.51 21.14
C HIS A 521 20.44 -26.61 21.01
N PRO A 522 19.98 -27.20 22.14
CA PRO A 522 19.11 -28.38 22.13
C PRO A 522 17.71 -28.09 21.56
N LYS A 523 17.31 -26.81 21.44
CA LYS A 523 16.02 -26.38 20.87
C LYS A 523 16.09 -26.00 19.38
N GLU A 524 17.27 -26.06 18.77
CA GLU A 524 17.51 -25.59 17.41
C GLU A 524 17.05 -26.62 16.37
N TRP A 525 15.78 -26.57 15.98
CA TRP A 525 15.19 -27.55 15.07
C TRP A 525 15.45 -27.24 13.59
N LEU A 526 15.48 -25.96 13.20
CA LEU A 526 15.55 -25.55 11.80
C LEU A 526 16.91 -25.89 11.18
N LEU A 527 18.01 -25.60 11.88
CA LEU A 527 19.35 -25.99 11.40
C LEU A 527 19.51 -27.52 11.31
N ARG A 528 18.91 -28.27 12.24
CA ARG A 528 18.90 -29.74 12.20
C ARG A 528 18.16 -30.27 10.99
N LEU A 529 17.04 -29.63 10.63
CA LEU A 529 16.28 -29.98 9.44
C LEU A 529 17.07 -29.68 8.16
N GLU A 530 17.73 -28.52 8.06
CA GLU A 530 18.62 -28.18 6.94
C GLU A 530 19.77 -29.19 6.77
N ILE A 531 20.39 -29.62 7.87
CA ILE A 531 21.44 -30.65 7.84
C ILE A 531 20.87 -31.99 7.38
N LEU A 532 19.72 -32.40 7.92
CA LEU A 532 19.08 -33.66 7.55
C LEU A 532 18.76 -33.69 6.06
N GLU A 533 18.20 -32.60 5.52
CA GLU A 533 17.90 -32.47 4.10
C GLU A 533 19.14 -32.68 3.24
N LEU A 534 20.24 -31.96 3.50
CA LEU A 534 21.48 -32.11 2.73
C LEU A 534 22.05 -33.53 2.78
N LEU A 535 22.02 -34.17 3.95
CA LEU A 535 22.52 -35.55 4.08
C LEU A 535 21.65 -36.55 3.29
N LEU A 536 20.33 -36.37 3.31
CA LEU A 536 19.39 -37.23 2.58
C LEU A 536 19.46 -37.00 1.06
N GLU A 537 19.46 -35.75 0.60
CA GLU A 537 19.54 -35.40 -0.83
C GLU A 537 20.79 -35.98 -1.51
N HIS A 538 21.90 -36.05 -0.77
CA HIS A 538 23.17 -36.59 -1.26
C HIS A 538 23.43 -38.05 -0.85
N ASN A 539 22.50 -38.70 -0.15
CA ASN A 539 22.61 -40.07 0.34
C ASN A 539 23.91 -40.32 1.13
N LYS A 540 24.25 -39.42 2.07
CA LYS A 540 25.44 -39.47 2.93
C LYS A 540 25.07 -39.42 4.41
N GLY A 541 26.01 -39.84 5.28
CA GLY A 541 25.87 -39.66 6.72
C GLY A 541 24.70 -40.44 7.35
N HIS A 542 24.44 -41.67 6.90
CA HIS A 542 23.28 -42.47 7.30
C HIS A 542 23.00 -42.52 8.82
N GLU A 543 24.04 -42.74 9.64
CA GLU A 543 23.90 -42.76 11.11
C GLU A 543 23.49 -41.38 11.65
N ALA A 544 24.10 -40.31 11.13
CA ALA A 544 23.77 -38.94 11.50
C ALA A 544 22.35 -38.56 11.07
N SER A 545 21.93 -38.93 9.86
CA SER A 545 20.55 -38.75 9.36
C SER A 545 19.54 -39.48 10.24
N ALA A 546 19.81 -40.73 10.63
CA ALA A 546 18.95 -41.48 11.53
C ALA A 546 18.84 -40.83 12.91
N ALA A 547 19.96 -40.34 13.46
CA ALA A 547 19.99 -39.62 14.71
C ALA A 547 19.21 -38.29 14.65
N LEU A 548 19.40 -37.49 13.59
CA LEU A 548 18.67 -36.24 13.36
C LEU A 548 17.17 -36.49 13.23
N LEU A 549 16.78 -37.53 12.48
CA LEU A 549 15.38 -37.90 12.31
C LEU A 549 14.74 -38.27 13.65
N GLN A 550 15.41 -39.10 14.45
CA GLN A 550 14.94 -39.45 15.79
C GLN A 550 14.82 -38.21 16.68
N GLN A 551 15.80 -37.32 16.66
CA GLN A 551 15.77 -36.08 17.43
C GLN A 551 14.58 -35.20 17.03
N LEU A 552 14.41 -34.93 15.74
CA LEU A 552 13.33 -34.09 15.23
C LEU A 552 11.94 -34.68 15.54
N SER A 553 11.77 -36.00 15.43
CA SER A 553 10.49 -36.67 15.71
C SER A 553 10.17 -36.88 17.20
N THR A 554 11.17 -36.70 18.08
CA THR A 554 11.02 -36.74 19.55
C THR A 554 11.12 -35.36 20.21
N PHE A 555 11.27 -34.30 19.40
CA PHE A 555 11.34 -32.94 19.88
C PHE A 555 10.01 -32.57 20.57
N THR A 556 10.01 -32.53 21.90
CA THR A 556 8.84 -32.10 22.68
C THR A 556 8.91 -30.60 22.88
N THR A 557 8.30 -29.85 21.95
CA THR A 557 8.21 -28.39 21.99
C THR A 557 6.77 -27.92 22.04
N GLU A 558 6.55 -26.60 21.99
CA GLU A 558 5.24 -26.03 21.73
C GLU A 558 4.60 -26.66 20.48
N GLU A 559 3.28 -26.68 20.45
CA GLU A 559 2.50 -27.34 19.39
C GLU A 559 2.84 -26.79 18.00
N SER A 560 3.06 -25.48 17.89
CA SER A 560 3.46 -24.78 16.66
C SER A 560 4.78 -25.31 16.09
N VAL A 561 5.82 -25.38 16.91
CA VAL A 561 7.14 -25.89 16.50
C VAL A 561 7.07 -27.35 16.09
N THR A 562 6.30 -28.16 16.83
CA THR A 562 6.09 -29.58 16.50
C THR A 562 5.45 -29.72 15.12
N ARG A 563 4.47 -28.87 14.80
CA ARG A 563 3.82 -28.84 13.48
C ARG A 563 4.80 -28.44 12.37
N LEU A 564 5.63 -27.43 12.62
CA LEU A 564 6.68 -27.01 11.67
C LEU A 564 7.68 -28.14 11.41
N ILE A 565 8.18 -28.82 12.44
CA ILE A 565 9.10 -29.95 12.25
C ILE A 565 8.44 -31.06 11.42
N ASN A 566 7.20 -31.44 11.74
CA ASN A 566 6.48 -32.47 11.00
C ASN A 566 6.25 -32.07 9.53
N ASN A 567 5.89 -30.81 9.27
CA ASN A 567 5.77 -30.28 7.92
C ASN A 567 7.09 -30.35 7.15
N GLY A 568 8.21 -30.01 7.82
CA GLY A 568 9.55 -30.14 7.25
C GLY A 568 9.90 -31.59 6.89
N LEU A 569 9.71 -32.52 7.81
CA LEU A 569 9.96 -33.96 7.59
C LEU A 569 9.10 -34.53 6.46
N ALA A 570 7.84 -34.08 6.33
CA ALA A 570 6.95 -34.50 5.26
C ALA A 570 7.46 -34.09 3.87
N LEU A 571 8.11 -32.93 3.72
CA LEU A 571 8.73 -32.52 2.46
C LEU A 571 9.90 -33.42 2.05
N LEU A 572 10.65 -33.92 3.03
CA LEU A 572 11.77 -34.84 2.82
C LEU A 572 11.30 -36.27 2.50
N GLN A 573 9.98 -36.52 2.41
CA GLN A 573 9.35 -37.83 2.22
C GLN A 573 9.76 -38.87 3.27
N VAL A 574 10.19 -38.42 4.46
CA VAL A 574 10.58 -39.31 5.54
C VAL A 574 9.31 -39.77 6.26
N LYS A 575 8.89 -41.02 6.02
CA LYS A 575 7.71 -41.60 6.68
C LYS A 575 7.95 -41.78 8.18
N ASP A 576 6.88 -41.60 8.96
CA ASP A 576 6.82 -41.79 10.41
C ASP A 576 7.64 -43.00 10.91
N VAL A 577 8.70 -42.73 11.66
CA VAL A 577 9.47 -43.76 12.41
C VAL A 577 8.65 -44.32 13.59
N LYS A 578 7.45 -43.80 13.85
CA LYS A 578 6.62 -44.22 14.99
C LYS A 578 5.87 -45.55 14.80
N ASN A 579 5.94 -46.21 13.64
CA ASN A 579 5.25 -47.50 13.43
C ASN A 579 6.04 -48.66 12.83
N ASP A 580 7.32 -48.52 12.48
CA ASP A 580 8.13 -49.67 12.01
C ASP A 580 9.05 -50.20 13.12
N ALA A 581 8.42 -50.65 14.21
CA ALA A 581 9.00 -51.71 15.04
C ALA A 581 8.51 -53.05 14.50
N THR A 582 8.94 -53.43 13.29
CA THR A 582 9.08 -54.83 12.80
C THR A 582 9.26 -54.86 11.28
N ILE A 583 10.49 -54.74 10.76
CA ILE A 583 10.90 -55.48 9.55
C ILE A 583 12.39 -55.87 9.70
N ASN A 584 12.59 -57.16 10.01
CA ASN A 584 13.78 -58.04 9.95
C ASN A 584 15.13 -57.58 10.53
#